data_AF-A0A1V1NU64-F1
#
_entry.id   AF-A0A1V1NU64-F1
#
_cell.length_a   1.000
_cell.length_b   1.000
_cell.length_c   1.000
_cell.angle_alpha   90.00
_cell.angle_beta   90.00
_cell.angle_gamma   90.00
#
_symmetry.space_group_name_H-M   'P 1'
#
loop_
_entity.id
_entity.type
_entity.pdbx_description
1 polymer ?
#
loop_
_entity_poly.entity_id
_entity_poly.type
_entity_poly.pdbx_seq_one_letter_code
_entity_poly.pdbx_strand_id
1 'polypeptide(L)'
;MHHTADRKSFFEYEIGSENQVSIKDIVNLIHDLVQSKSKLNFGAIPYRQNEIMHSTSNISKNLKFGLEANGCIKRWFIQDHSL
;
A
#
# COMPACT_ATOMS: atom_id res chain seq x y z
N MET A 1 -10.41 9.69 43.06
CA MET A 1 -11.10 8.62 42.30
C MET A 1 -10.36 8.45 40.98
N HIS A 2 -9.60 7.36 40.83
CA HIS A 2 -8.92 7.03 39.57
C HIS A 2 -9.92 6.31 38.65
N HIS A 3 -10.31 6.92 37.54
CA HIS A 3 -10.99 6.22 36.46
C HIS A 3 -9.96 5.39 35.70
N THR A 4 -9.81 4.10 36.05
CA THR A 4 -9.12 3.13 35.21
C THR A 4 -10.11 2.66 34.14
N ALA A 5 -9.98 3.17 32.91
CA ALA A 5 -10.72 2.65 31.77
C ALA A 5 -10.38 1.16 31.58
N ASP A 6 -11.41 0.30 31.59
CA ASP A 6 -11.29 -1.12 31.29
C ASP A 6 -10.86 -1.29 29.82
N ARG A 7 -9.61 -1.74 29.59
CA ARG A 7 -9.02 -1.89 28.25
C ARG A 7 -9.56 -3.10 27.47
N LYS A 8 -10.76 -3.59 27.79
CA LYS A 8 -11.28 -4.88 27.31
C LYS A 8 -12.14 -4.83 26.04
N SER A 9 -12.25 -3.70 25.35
CA SER A 9 -13.17 -3.63 24.19
C SER A 9 -12.70 -2.78 23.01
N PHE A 10 -11.40 -2.69 22.76
CA PHE A 10 -10.88 -2.13 21.52
C PHE A 10 -10.50 -3.24 20.55
N PHE A 11 -11.03 -3.18 19.34
CA PHE A 11 -10.68 -4.09 18.26
C PHE A 11 -9.77 -3.37 17.27
N GLU A 12 -8.60 -3.97 17.01
CA GLU A 12 -7.65 -3.48 16.02
C GLU A 12 -7.82 -4.23 14.70
N TYR A 13 -7.97 -3.44 13.63
CA TYR A 13 -8.13 -3.90 12.27
C TYR A 13 -7.08 -3.24 11.39
N GLU A 14 -6.39 -4.04 10.59
CA GLU A 14 -5.47 -3.52 9.60
C GLU A 14 -6.26 -3.13 8.35
N ILE A 15 -5.98 -1.94 7.81
CA ILE A 15 -6.60 -1.45 6.57
C ILE A 15 -5.55 -1.43 5.48
N GLY A 16 -5.85 -2.06 4.35
CA GLY A 16 -4.97 -2.09 3.19
C GLY A 16 -5.53 -2.97 2.08
N SER A 17 -4.80 -3.10 0.98
CA SER A 17 -5.10 -4.07 -0.07
C SER A 17 -4.39 -5.39 0.20
N GLU A 18 -5.00 -6.51 -0.20
CA GLU A 18 -4.32 -7.82 -0.22
C GLU A 18 -3.18 -7.88 -1.26
N ASN A 19 -3.17 -6.92 -2.19
CA ASN A 19 -2.16 -6.84 -3.23
C ASN A 19 -0.97 -5.99 -2.78
N GLN A 20 0.21 -6.60 -2.69
CA GLN A 20 1.47 -5.88 -2.55
C GLN A 20 1.92 -5.33 -3.91
N VAL A 21 2.39 -4.08 -3.94
CA VAL A 21 3.01 -3.48 -5.13
C VAL A 21 4.37 -2.91 -4.74
N SER A 22 5.41 -3.22 -5.52
CA SER A 22 6.73 -2.67 -5.25
C SER A 22 6.84 -1.23 -5.76
N ILE A 23 7.68 -0.43 -5.11
CA ILE A 23 8.01 0.94 -5.58
C ILE A 23 8.56 0.90 -7.01
N LYS A 24 9.37 -0.13 -7.33
CA LYS A 24 9.95 -0.33 -8.67
C LYS A 24 8.86 -0.47 -9.73
N ASP A 25 7.80 -1.24 -9.47
CA ASP A 25 6.70 -1.45 -10.41
C ASP A 25 5.92 -0.16 -10.66
N ILE A 26 5.68 0.64 -9.63
CA ILE A 26 4.98 1.93 -9.75
C ILE A 26 5.84 2.93 -10.54
N VAL A 27 7.13 3.03 -10.23
CA VAL A 27 8.03 3.95 -10.93
C VAL A 27 8.15 3.56 -12.40
N ASN A 28 8.24 2.27 -12.72
CA ASN A 28 8.22 1.80 -14.12
C ASN A 28 6.89 2.13 -14.80
N LEU A 29 5.74 1.89 -14.14
CA LEU A 29 4.44 2.23 -14.70
C LEU A 29 4.35 3.72 -15.04
N ILE A 30 4.76 4.60 -14.11
CA ILE A 30 4.75 6.05 -14.34
C ILE A 30 5.71 6.41 -15.48
N HIS A 31 6.91 5.84 -15.48
CA HIS A 31 7.91 6.07 -16.52
C HIS A 31 7.37 5.75 -17.92
N ASP A 32 6.66 4.62 -18.05
CA ASP A 32 6.02 4.19 -19.29
C ASP A 32 4.83 5.09 -19.65
N LEU A 33 3.96 5.42 -18.69
CA LEU A 33 2.77 6.27 -18.94
C LEU A 33 3.14 7.66 -19.46
N VAL A 34 4.20 8.26 -18.92
CA VAL A 34 4.64 9.61 -19.31
C VAL A 34 5.69 9.60 -20.43
N GLN A 35 6.03 8.42 -20.97
CA GLN A 35 7.04 8.26 -22.03
C GLN A 35 8.38 8.94 -21.68
N SER A 36 8.79 8.81 -20.43
CA SER A 36 10.00 9.47 -19.94
C SER A 36 11.25 8.87 -20.60
N LYS A 37 12.28 9.70 -20.82
CA LYS A 37 13.59 9.29 -21.34
C LYS A 37 14.65 9.14 -20.25
N SER A 38 14.28 9.39 -18.98
CA SER A 38 15.21 9.31 -17.86
C SER A 38 15.71 7.88 -17.64
N LYS A 39 17.00 7.70 -17.35
CA LYS A 39 17.52 6.39 -16.96
C LYS A 39 17.21 6.10 -15.48
N LEU A 40 16.34 5.12 -15.22
CA LEU A 40 16.04 4.68 -13.86
C LEU A 40 17.20 3.83 -13.31
N ASN A 41 17.85 4.29 -12.25
CA ASN A 41 18.99 3.61 -11.61
C ASN A 41 18.62 3.07 -10.22
N PHE A 42 17.81 2.02 -10.20
CA PHE A 42 17.39 1.37 -8.95
C PHE A 42 18.59 0.77 -8.22
N GLY A 43 18.66 0.96 -6.90
CA GLY A 43 19.77 0.44 -6.07
C GLY A 43 21.06 1.27 -6.14
N ALA A 44 21.04 2.44 -6.81
CA ALA A 44 22.17 3.37 -6.80
C ALA A 44 22.52 3.88 -5.39
N ILE A 45 21.54 3.88 -4.49
CA ILE A 45 21.67 4.23 -3.08
C ILE A 45 21.30 2.97 -2.28
N PRO A 46 22.10 2.58 -1.26
CA PRO A 46 21.76 1.44 -0.41
C PRO A 46 20.45 1.69 0.35
N TYR A 47 19.76 0.61 0.68
CA TYR A 47 18.56 0.67 1.51
C TYR A 47 18.86 1.26 2.89
N ARG A 48 17.89 1.95 3.48
CA ARG A 48 18.06 2.47 4.84
C ARG A 48 18.09 1.32 5.83
N GLN A 49 18.90 1.48 6.86
CA GLN A 49 18.88 0.56 7.99
C GLN A 49 17.48 0.60 8.63
N ASN A 50 16.89 -0.58 8.83
CA ASN A 50 15.55 -0.78 9.39
C ASN A 50 14.39 -0.32 8.47
N GLU A 51 14.59 -0.26 7.15
CA GLU A 51 13.51 -0.01 6.20
C GLU A 51 12.60 -1.24 6.03
N ILE A 52 11.29 -1.02 6.06
CA ILE A 52 10.29 -2.09 5.88
C ILE A 52 10.14 -2.36 4.38
N MET A 53 10.70 -3.48 3.91
CA MET A 53 10.63 -3.88 2.51
C MET A 53 9.28 -4.46 2.10
N HIS A 54 8.61 -5.14 3.04
CA HIS A 54 7.31 -5.76 2.84
C HIS A 54 6.34 -5.22 3.88
N SER A 55 5.49 -4.29 3.45
CA SER A 55 4.33 -3.85 4.22
C SER A 55 3.09 -4.45 3.58
N THR A 56 2.43 -5.36 4.28
CA THR A 56 1.17 -5.98 3.84
C THR A 56 0.19 -5.99 4.99
N SER A 57 -1.08 -5.69 4.71
CA SER A 57 -2.13 -5.68 5.71
C SER A 57 -2.88 -7.01 5.72
N ASN A 58 -3.05 -7.61 6.90
CA ASN A 58 -3.89 -8.77 7.09
C ASN A 58 -5.36 -8.35 7.24
N ILE A 59 -6.10 -8.39 6.14
CA ILE A 59 -7.51 -8.00 6.11
C ILE A 59 -8.49 -9.16 6.36
N SER A 60 -8.02 -10.33 6.77
CA SER A 60 -8.89 -11.50 7.05
C SER A 60 -10.01 -11.20 8.04
N LYS A 61 -9.79 -10.27 8.98
CA LYS A 61 -10.79 -9.80 9.94
C LYS A 61 -11.85 -8.88 9.31
N ASN A 62 -11.51 -8.18 8.23
CA ASN A 62 -12.36 -7.20 7.55
C ASN A 62 -13.39 -7.88 6.63
N LEU A 63 -13.00 -9.01 6.00
CA LEU A 63 -13.89 -9.82 5.15
C LEU A 63 -15.15 -10.27 5.88
N LYS A 64 -15.05 -10.51 7.19
CA LYS A 64 -16.21 -10.87 8.05
C LYS A 64 -17.29 -9.80 8.09
N PHE A 65 -16.95 -8.55 7.78
CA PHE A 65 -17.86 -7.41 7.78
C PHE A 65 -18.17 -6.91 6.36
N GLY A 66 -17.77 -7.64 5.31
CA GLY A 66 -17.99 -7.26 3.91
C GLY A 66 -17.13 -6.09 3.43
N LEU A 67 -16.06 -5.75 4.16
CA LEU A 67 -15.15 -4.67 3.79
C LEU A 67 -14.06 -5.22 2.87
N GLU A 68 -14.23 -4.96 1.57
CA GLU A 68 -13.34 -5.46 0.51
C GLU A 68 -12.48 -4.34 -0.09
N ALA A 69 -11.22 -4.65 -0.38
CA ALA A 69 -10.30 -3.74 -1.05
C ALA A 69 -10.66 -3.62 -2.54
N ASN A 70 -11.41 -2.59 -2.90
CA ASN A 70 -11.79 -2.34 -4.29
C ASN A 70 -10.66 -1.66 -5.09
N GLY A 71 -9.96 -2.46 -5.89
CA GLY A 71 -9.03 -2.00 -6.93
C GLY A 71 -7.55 -2.07 -6.54
N CYS A 72 -6.72 -2.55 -7.47
CA CYS A 72 -5.27 -2.48 -7.37
C CYS A 72 -4.77 -1.13 -7.91
N ILE A 73 -3.63 -0.66 -7.42
CA ILE A 73 -3.02 0.64 -7.80
C ILE A 73 -2.94 0.80 -9.33
N LYS A 74 -2.61 -0.26 -10.07
CA LYS A 74 -2.58 -0.23 -11.55
C LYS A 74 -3.91 0.17 -12.16
N ARG A 75 -5.03 -0.32 -11.62
CA ARG A 75 -6.38 -0.03 -12.13
C ARG A 75 -6.74 1.43 -11.91
N TRP A 76 -6.48 1.95 -10.72
CA TRP A 76 -6.74 3.34 -10.35
C TRP A 76 -5.88 4.33 -11.15
N PHE A 77 -4.61 4.04 -11.36
CA PHE A 77 -3.72 4.91 -12.12
C PHE A 77 -4.04 4.94 -13.63
N ILE A 78 -4.59 3.88 -14.21
CA ILE A 78 -4.86 3.81 -15.65
C ILE A 78 -6.25 4.35 -16.01
N GLN A 79 -7.23 4.25 -15.12
CA GLN A 79 -8.63 4.63 -15.42
C GLN A 79 -8.92 6.13 -15.37
N ASP A 80 -8.08 6.94 -14.71
CA ASP A 80 -8.32 8.38 -14.54
C ASP A 80 -7.63 9.26 -15.62
N HIS A 81 -7.04 8.64 -16.65
CA HIS A 81 -6.35 9.35 -17.75
C HIS A 81 -7.15 9.42 -19.06
N SER A 82 -8.46 9.19 -19.03
CA SER A 82 -9.35 9.60 -20.12
C SER A 82 -9.74 11.08 -19.93
N LEU A 83 -8.83 11.98 -20.30
CA LEU A 83 -9.14 13.38 -20.64
C LEU A 83 -9.10 13.56 -22.15
#